data_AF-A0AAV2N1G2-F1
#
_entry.id   AF-A0AAV2N1G2-F1
#
_cell.length_a   1.000
_cell.length_b   1.000
_cell.length_c   1.000
_cell.angle_alpha   90.00
_cell.angle_beta   90.00
_cell.angle_gamma   90.00
#
_symmetry.space_group_name_H-M   'P 1'
#
loop_
_entity.id
_entity.type
_entity.pdbx_description
1 polymer ?
#
loop_
_entity_poly.entity_id
_entity_poly.type
_entity_poly.pdbx_seq_one_letter_code
_entity_poly.pdbx_strand_id
1 'polypeptide(L)'
;MSITAKREEFRIYLERCGVMDALTKILVSLYEETEKPPDALDYIRKNLGGIVDNTSEIDNLKKELEESKAKIAELKSKLMKYEQTKDEVMVE
;
A
#
# COMPACT_ATOMS: atom_id res chain seq x y z
N MET A 1 18.17 -29.45 -1.09
CA MET A 1 16.80 -29.00 -0.73
C MET A 1 15.79 -30.02 -1.21
N SER A 2 14.86 -30.44 -0.34
CA SER A 2 13.73 -31.28 -0.75
C SER A 2 12.75 -30.49 -1.62
N ILE A 3 11.92 -31.17 -2.41
CA ILE A 3 10.85 -30.56 -3.21
C ILE A 3 9.90 -29.75 -2.32
N THR A 4 9.63 -30.23 -1.11
CA THR A 4 8.81 -29.54 -0.10
C THR A 4 9.42 -28.20 0.31
N ALA A 5 10.73 -28.16 0.58
CA ALA A 5 11.41 -26.92 0.95
C ALA A 5 11.36 -25.87 -0.17
N LYS A 6 11.53 -26.28 -1.43
CA LYS A 6 11.44 -25.37 -2.59
C LYS A 6 10.02 -24.82 -2.79
N ARG A 7 8.99 -25.65 -2.57
CA ARG A 7 7.59 -25.22 -2.66
C ARG A 7 7.24 -24.22 -1.57
N GLU A 8 7.72 -24.45 -0.35
CA GLU A 8 7.48 -23.54 0.77
C GLU A 8 8.17 -22.19 0.56
N GLU A 9 9.44 -22.20 0.13
CA GLU A 9 10.17 -20.98 -0.19
C GLU A 9 9.46 -20.15 -1.29
N PHE A 10 8.95 -20.83 -2.32
CA PHE A 10 8.18 -20.18 -3.37
C PHE A 10 6.85 -19.60 -2.86
N ARG A 11 6.16 -20.30 -1.96
CA ARG A 11 4.93 -19.80 -1.34
C ARG A 11 5.21 -18.55 -0.50
N ILE A 12 6.24 -18.58 0.35
CA ILE A 12 6.66 -17.43 1.17
C ILE A 12 7.03 -16.24 0.27
N TYR A 13 7.71 -16.48 -0.85
CA TYR A 13 8.01 -15.44 -1.82
C TYR A 13 6.75 -14.78 -2.38
N LEU A 14 5.77 -15.57 -2.82
CA LEU A 14 4.50 -15.05 -3.35
C LEU A 14 3.71 -14.27 -2.29
N GLU A 15 3.74 -14.72 -1.05
CA GLU A 15 3.09 -14.05 0.08
C GLU A 15 3.78 -12.72 0.40
N ARG A 16 5.13 -12.71 0.46
CA ARG A 16 5.92 -11.48 0.67
C ARG A 16 5.71 -10.46 -0.43
N CYS A 17 5.54 -10.90 -1.67
CA CYS A 17 5.25 -10.04 -2.81
C CYS A 17 3.76 -9.65 -2.94
N GLY A 18 2.90 -10.08 -2.01
CA GLY A 18 1.48 -9.72 -2.02
C GLY A 18 0.62 -10.41 -3.07
N VAL A 19 1.18 -11.37 -3.83
CA VAL A 19 0.47 -12.09 -4.90
C VAL A 19 -0.71 -12.90 -4.34
N MET A 20 -0.50 -13.53 -3.17
CA MET A 20 -1.55 -14.33 -2.52
C MET A 20 -2.74 -13.46 -2.08
N ASP A 21 -2.48 -12.26 -1.56
CA ASP A 21 -3.51 -11.31 -1.14
C ASP A 21 -4.30 -10.77 -2.34
N ALA A 22 -3.60 -10.39 -3.42
CA ALA A 22 -4.22 -9.95 -4.66
C ALA A 22 -5.14 -11.01 -5.27
N LEU A 23 -4.68 -12.26 -5.38
CA LEU A 23 -5.50 -13.37 -5.88
C LEU A 23 -6.70 -13.64 -4.98
N THR A 24 -6.53 -13.57 -3.66
CA THR A 24 -7.62 -13.76 -2.69
C THR A 24 -8.71 -12.71 -2.88
N LYS A 25 -8.34 -11.44 -3.03
CA LYS A 25 -9.28 -10.35 -3.28
C LYS A 25 -10.11 -10.56 -4.55
N ILE A 26 -9.49 -10.97 -5.66
CA ILE A 26 -10.21 -11.25 -6.91
C ILE A 26 -11.22 -12.37 -6.73
N LEU A 27 -10.82 -13.45 -6.06
CA LEU A 27 -11.70 -14.59 -5.83
C LEU A 27 -12.87 -14.22 -4.91
N VAL A 28 -12.64 -13.38 -3.90
CA VAL A 28 -13.70 -12.83 -3.06
C VAL A 28 -14.64 -11.96 -3.89
N SER A 29 -14.13 -11.03 -4.70
CA SER A 29 -14.98 -10.20 -5.56
C SER A 29 -15.79 -11.03 -6.56
N LEU A 30 -15.20 -12.08 -7.14
CA LEU A 30 -15.91 -13.02 -8.01
C LEU A 30 -16.99 -13.82 -7.24
N TYR A 31 -16.74 -14.13 -5.97
CA TYR A 31 -17.70 -14.82 -5.12
C TYR A 31 -18.88 -13.92 -4.71
N GLU A 32 -18.62 -12.64 -4.47
CA GLU A 32 -19.60 -11.62 -4.07
C GLU A 32 -20.46 -11.13 -5.25
N GLU A 33 -20.06 -11.39 -6.49
CA GLU A 33 -20.83 -11.00 -7.67
C GLU A 33 -22.24 -11.61 -7.67
N THR A 34 -23.23 -10.73 -7.75
CA THR A 34 -24.66 -11.10 -7.71
C THR A 34 -25.05 -11.93 -8.93
N GLU A 35 -24.48 -11.62 -10.09
CA GLU A 35 -24.57 -12.43 -11.31
C GLU A 35 -23.18 -12.94 -11.68
N LYS A 36 -22.97 -14.25 -11.50
CA LYS A 36 -21.67 -14.85 -11.82
C LYS A 36 -21.38 -14.70 -13.30
N PRO A 37 -20.21 -14.17 -13.67
CA PRO A 37 -19.84 -14.02 -15.06
C PRO A 37 -19.80 -15.41 -15.73
N PRO A 38 -20.27 -15.54 -16.97
CA PRO A 38 -20.25 -16.81 -17.70
C PRO A 38 -18.82 -17.31 -17.95
N ASP A 39 -17.84 -16.40 -18.00
CA ASP A 39 -16.42 -16.72 -18.07
C ASP A 39 -15.66 -16.16 -16.85
N ALA A 40 -15.46 -17.04 -15.86
CA ALA A 40 -14.70 -16.70 -14.65
C ALA A 40 -13.21 -16.43 -14.92
N LEU A 41 -12.63 -17.06 -15.95
CA LEU A 41 -11.22 -16.87 -16.28
C LEU A 41 -10.97 -15.48 -16.89
N ASP A 42 -11.87 -15.04 -17.78
CA ASP A 42 -11.82 -13.68 -18.33
C ASP A 42 -12.03 -12.61 -17.23
N TYR A 43 -12.95 -12.87 -16.29
CA TYR A 43 -13.13 -12.00 -15.12
C TYR A 43 -11.84 -11.86 -14.30
N ILE A 44 -11.20 -12.98 -13.95
CA ILE A 44 -9.95 -12.96 -13.18
C ILE A 44 -8.86 -12.21 -13.95
N ARG A 45 -8.72 -12.45 -15.27
CA ARG A 45 -7.72 -11.78 -16.11
C ARG A 45 -7.87 -10.26 -16.09
N LYS A 46 -9.11 -9.75 -16.21
CA LYS A 46 -9.41 -8.32 -16.20
C LYS A 46 -9.14 -7.69 -14.83
N ASN A 47 -9.59 -8.34 -13.76
CA ASN A 47 -9.46 -7.81 -12.40
C ASN A 47 -8.03 -7.90 -11.85
N LEU A 48 -7.21 -8.85 -12.33
CA LEU A 48 -5.79 -8.95 -11.96
C LEU A 48 -5.00 -7.71 -12.42
N GLY A 49 -5.26 -7.19 -13.62
CA GLY A 49 -4.61 -5.97 -14.13
C GLY A 49 -4.92 -4.75 -13.26
N GLY A 50 -6.19 -4.54 -12.93
CA GLY A 50 -6.61 -3.40 -12.10
C GLY A 50 -6.05 -3.43 -10.67
N ILE A 51 -5.84 -4.61 -10.07
CA ILE A 51 -5.28 -4.71 -8.72
C ILE A 51 -3.78 -4.39 -8.70
N VAL A 52 -3.03 -4.79 -9.73
CA VAL A 52 -1.59 -4.48 -9.81
C VAL A 52 -1.37 -2.97 -9.94
N ASP A 53 -2.15 -2.30 -10.79
CA ASP A 53 -2.08 -0.86 -10.97
C ASP A 53 -2.48 -0.09 -9.69
N ASN A 54 -3.60 -0.49 -9.07
CA ASN A 54 -4.06 0.11 -7.81
C ASN A 54 -3.07 -0.10 -6.65
N THR A 55 -2.41 -1.25 -6.57
CA THR A 55 -1.45 -1.53 -5.47
C THR A 55 -0.23 -0.63 -5.59
N SER A 56 0.31 -0.45 -6.80
CA SER A 56 1.44 0.46 -7.01
C SER A 56 1.06 1.91 -6.74
N GLU A 57 -0.15 2.34 -7.11
CA GLU A 57 -0.63 3.69 -6.84
C GLU A 57 -0.85 3.93 -5.33
N ILE A 58 -1.43 2.95 -4.62
CA ILE A 58 -1.62 3.00 -3.17
C ILE A 58 -0.29 3.12 -2.42
N ASP A 59 0.74 2.37 -2.84
CA ASP A 59 2.05 2.42 -2.20
C ASP A 59 2.76 3.75 -2.44
N ASN A 60 2.65 4.31 -3.64
CA ASN A 60 3.14 5.65 -3.95
C ASN A 60 2.42 6.72 -3.12
N LEU A 61 1.08 6.66 -3.04
CA LEU A 61 0.28 7.59 -2.23
C LEU A 61 0.61 7.51 -0.74
N LYS A 62 0.84 6.30 -0.20
CA LYS A 62 1.27 6.13 1.20
C LYS A 62 2.63 6.77 1.45
N LYS A 63 3.58 6.61 0.52
CA LYS A 63 4.91 7.21 0.63
C LYS A 63 4.84 8.73 0.61
N GLU A 64 4.10 9.31 -0.33
CA GLU A 64 3.90 10.76 -0.40
C GLU A 64 3.23 11.32 0.88
N LEU A 65 2.28 10.57 1.43
CA LEU A 65 1.58 10.96 2.66
C LEU A 65 2.52 10.97 3.87
N GLU A 66 3.41 9.99 4.00
CA GLU A 66 4.44 9.98 5.05
C GLU A 66 5.46 11.11 4.87
N GLU A 67 5.92 11.37 3.65
CA GLU A 67 6.83 12.47 3.35
C GLU A 67 6.20 13.83 3.68
N SER A 68 4.93 14.04 3.31
CA SER A 68 4.19 15.25 3.63
C SER A 68 3.99 15.42 5.14
N LYS A 69 3.66 14.35 5.87
CA LYS A 69 3.56 14.39 7.33
C LYS A 69 4.87 14.75 8.01
N ALA A 70 5.99 14.15 7.55
CA ALA A 70 7.32 14.48 8.06
C ALA A 70 7.65 15.96 7.85
N LYS A 71 7.33 16.49 6.67
CA LYS A 71 7.54 17.91 6.34
C LYS A 71 6.68 18.84 7.18
N ILE A 72 5.42 18.48 7.44
CA ILE A 72 4.54 19.22 8.35
C ILE A 72 5.12 19.23 9.77
N ALA A 73 5.62 18.10 10.26
CA ALA A 73 6.24 18.02 11.59
C ALA A 73 7.50 18.89 11.69
N GLU A 74 8.35 18.87 10.66
CA GLU A 74 9.55 19.70 10.58
C GLU A 74 9.19 21.20 10.59
N LEU A 75 8.24 21.61 9.75
CA LEU A 75 7.81 23.01 9.66
C LEU A 75 7.15 23.49 10.94
N LYS A 76 6.32 22.66 11.59
CA LYS A 76 5.74 22.97 12.90
C LYS A 76 6.81 23.16 13.97
N SER A 77 7.85 22.31 13.97
CA SER A 77 8.99 22.47 14.90
C SER A 77 9.76 23.76 14.65
N LYS A 78 9.98 24.12 13.38
CA LYS A 78 10.63 25.40 13.02
C LYS A 78 9.79 26.60 13.44
N LEU A 79 8.48 26.58 13.22
CA LEU A 79 7.57 27.65 13.65
C LEU A 79 7.62 27.86 15.17
N MET A 80 7.51 26.79 15.96
CA MET A 80 7.63 26.88 17.41
C MET A 80 8.95 27.53 17.87
N LYS A 81 10.07 27.17 17.23
CA LYS A 81 11.36 27.79 17.54
C LYS A 81 11.38 29.28 17.21
N TYR A 82 10.88 29.65 16.03
CA TYR A 82 10.80 31.06 15.63
C TYR A 82 9.90 31.89 16.54
N GLU A 83 8.77 31.34 16.99
CA GLU A 83 7.87 31.99 17.94
C GLU A 83 8.56 32.18 19.30
N GLN A 84 9.24 31.16 19.83
CA GLN A 84 10.04 31.28 21.06
C GLN A 84 11.15 32.34 20.95
N THR A 85 11.91 32.34 19.86
CA THR A 85 12.99 33.32 19.67
C THR A 85 12.45 34.74 19.49
N LYS A 86 11.27 34.90 18.88
CA LYS A 86 10.64 36.22 18.72
C LYS A 86 10.14 36.78 20.04
N ASP A 87 9.58 35.94 20.92
CA ASP A 87 9.15 36.35 22.25
C ASP A 87 10.35 36.66 23.16
N GLU A 88 11.48 35.95 23.05
CA GLU A 88 12.71 36.27 23.80
C GLU A 88 13.34 37.61 23.36
N VAL A 89 13.34 37.92 22.06
CA VAL A 89 13.92 39.17 21.52
C VAL A 89 13.03 40.40 21.78
N MET A 90 11.75 40.21 22.11
CA MET A 90 10.84 41.32 22.47
C MET A 90 10.83 41.65 23.97
N VAL A 91 11.48 40.83 24.80
CA VAL A 91 11.51 41.00 26.28
C VAL A 91 12.85 41.59 26.77
N GLU A 92 13.85 41.74 25.90
CA GLU A 92 15.10 42.50 26.11
C GLU A 92 15.01 43.94 25.57
#